data_AF-A0A4Y9Y5U8-F1
#
_entry.id   AF-A0A4Y9Y5U8-F1
#
_cell.length_a   1.000
_cell.length_b   1.000
_cell.length_c   1.000
_cell.angle_alpha   90.00
_cell.angle_beta   90.00
_cell.angle_gamma   90.00
#
_symmetry.space_group_name_H-M   'P 1'
#
loop_
_entity.id
_entity.type
_entity.pdbx_description
1 polymer ?
#
loop_
_entity_poly.entity_id
_entity_poly.type
_entity_poly.pdbx_seq_one_letter_code
_entity_poly.pdbx_strand_id
1 'polypeptide(L)'
;MSKDNFALLRSCPNVMLPKCLTDYEWQDIRGEINANMEQYREARLRKERAGIIHTRLLDLRRVIYRIELGKKGFRMLNFSDIALMPEFRSLVEAPNDVERFDAIRKRMLEDMLVQRLGPQESAANPNIFDLAKMLARWLGRQGDSATANILDLAVAWFHCDRCKTYLRSPDVFAHRCQRPCYGESDREDFEDPYVYDVAKASTFHAWSTTNLRPILEKDLVALRSLILACGLNPERATAQEMDALDARVTCNEIPVPHASKTNGKLVMNWRRAVLSLHIIRDCDTVKWVRVSDADMRRILPLEQRARQATRKKSKY
;
A
#
# COMPACT_ATOMS: atom_id res chain seq x y z
N MET A 1 0.54 -31.20 -29.23
CA MET A 1 1.74 -31.18 -28.37
C MET A 1 2.87 -30.52 -29.15
N SER A 2 3.46 -29.42 -28.64
CA SER A 2 4.57 -28.74 -29.35
C SER A 2 5.81 -29.65 -29.42
N LYS A 3 6.59 -29.55 -30.50
CA LYS A 3 7.87 -30.27 -30.68
C LYS A 3 8.89 -29.99 -29.56
N ASP A 4 8.67 -28.94 -28.77
CA ASP A 4 9.52 -28.53 -27.63
C ASP A 4 9.40 -29.44 -26.41
N ASN A 5 8.37 -30.29 -26.32
CA ASN A 5 8.09 -31.06 -25.11
C ASN A 5 9.10 -32.17 -24.78
N PHE A 6 10.01 -32.53 -25.69
CA PHE A 6 10.96 -33.63 -25.50
C PHE A 6 12.44 -33.20 -25.60
N ALA A 7 12.74 -31.90 -25.52
CA ALA A 7 14.12 -31.40 -25.65
C ALA A 7 15.09 -32.02 -24.63
N LEU A 8 14.62 -32.29 -23.40
CA LEU A 8 15.41 -32.94 -22.35
C LEU A 8 15.68 -34.44 -22.62
N LEU A 9 14.72 -35.15 -23.23
CA LEU A 9 14.95 -36.53 -23.65
C LEU A 9 15.92 -36.62 -24.84
N ARG A 10 15.90 -35.63 -25.73
CA ARG A 10 16.86 -35.56 -26.85
C ARG A 10 18.28 -35.21 -26.42
N SER A 11 18.46 -34.65 -25.23
CA SER A 11 19.78 -34.36 -24.66
C SER A 11 20.36 -35.57 -23.90
N CYS A 12 19.59 -36.63 -23.69
CA CYS A 12 20.11 -37.91 -23.21
C CYS A 12 20.81 -38.64 -24.37
N PRO A 13 22.15 -38.77 -24.37
CA PRO A 13 22.89 -39.35 -25.49
C PRO A 13 22.43 -40.77 -25.80
N ASN A 14 22.11 -41.53 -24.75
CA ASN A 14 21.69 -42.93 -24.81
C ASN A 14 20.31 -43.14 -25.44
N VAL A 15 19.44 -42.12 -25.42
CA VAL A 15 18.08 -42.19 -26.01
C VAL A 15 18.11 -41.99 -27.52
N MET A 16 19.16 -41.35 -28.04
CA MET A 16 19.28 -41.00 -29.46
C MET A 16 20.12 -42.01 -30.26
N LEU A 17 20.72 -43.02 -29.61
CA LEU A 17 21.53 -44.03 -30.28
C LEU A 17 20.63 -45.01 -31.05
N PRO A 18 20.81 -45.16 -32.38
CA PRO A 18 20.09 -46.16 -33.18
C PRO A 18 20.70 -47.55 -32.98
N LYS A 19 20.76 -48.03 -31.74
CA LYS A 19 21.27 -49.36 -31.36
C LYS A 19 20.21 -50.10 -30.57
N CYS A 20 20.05 -51.39 -30.83
CA CYS A 20 19.22 -52.25 -29.98
C CYS A 20 19.89 -52.39 -28.61
N LEU A 21 19.19 -52.02 -27.54
CA LEU A 21 19.69 -52.12 -26.17
C LEU A 21 19.57 -53.56 -25.67
N THR A 22 20.62 -54.08 -25.07
CA THR A 22 20.57 -55.30 -24.26
C THR A 22 19.87 -55.03 -22.92
N ASP A 23 19.40 -56.09 -22.24
CA ASP A 23 18.77 -55.95 -20.91
C ASP A 23 19.70 -55.27 -19.90
N TYR A 24 21.00 -55.56 -19.98
CA TYR A 24 22.02 -54.94 -19.13
C TYR A 24 22.18 -53.44 -19.43
N GLU A 25 22.31 -53.07 -20.70
CA GLU A 25 22.38 -51.65 -21.12
C GLU A 25 21.08 -50.90 -20.76
N TRP A 26 19.92 -51.55 -20.87
CA TRP A 26 18.65 -50.95 -20.45
C TRP A 26 18.61 -50.68 -18.94
N GLN A 27 19.05 -51.64 -18.11
CA GLN A 27 19.08 -51.42 -16.66
C GLN A 27 20.00 -50.26 -16.27
N ASP A 28 21.13 -50.10 -16.95
CA ASP A 28 22.09 -49.02 -16.72
C ASP A 28 21.47 -47.63 -17.03
N ILE A 29 20.78 -47.49 -18.17
CA ILE A 29 20.21 -46.20 -18.58
C ILE A 29 18.85 -45.89 -17.94
N ARG A 30 18.11 -46.91 -17.46
CA ARG A 30 16.75 -46.74 -16.93
C ARG A 30 16.70 -45.77 -15.74
N GLY A 31 17.72 -45.80 -14.88
CA GLY A 31 17.83 -44.90 -13.73
C GLY A 31 17.90 -43.43 -14.17
N GLU A 32 18.78 -43.13 -15.12
CA GLU A 32 18.96 -41.79 -15.68
C GLU A 32 17.70 -41.30 -16.39
N ILE A 33 17.07 -42.14 -17.22
CA ILE A 33 15.82 -41.80 -17.92
C ILE A 33 14.71 -41.49 -16.92
N ASN A 34 14.54 -42.31 -15.88
CA ASN A 34 13.52 -42.07 -14.86
C ASN A 34 13.76 -40.76 -14.11
N ALA A 35 15.01 -40.47 -13.73
CA ALA A 35 15.37 -39.20 -13.08
C ALA A 35 15.04 -37.99 -13.97
N ASN A 36 15.39 -38.06 -15.26
CA ASN A 36 15.10 -36.99 -16.22
C ASN A 36 13.58 -36.83 -16.46
N MET A 37 12.83 -37.93 -16.51
CA MET A 37 11.37 -37.90 -16.65
C MET A 37 10.68 -37.31 -15.42
N GLU A 38 11.18 -37.58 -14.21
CA GLU A 38 10.64 -37.01 -12.98
C GLU A 38 10.93 -35.50 -12.91
N GLN A 39 12.15 -35.06 -13.25
CA GLN A 39 12.46 -33.62 -13.36
C GLN A 39 11.54 -32.90 -14.35
N TYR A 40 11.28 -33.51 -15.51
CA TYR A 40 10.35 -32.96 -16.50
C TYR A 40 8.93 -32.89 -15.94
N ARG A 41 8.48 -33.96 -15.28
CA ARG A 41 7.16 -34.01 -14.64
C ARG A 41 7.01 -32.90 -13.61
N GLU A 42 8.00 -32.73 -12.72
CA GLU A 42 8.02 -31.67 -11.71
C GLU A 42 8.01 -30.27 -12.34
N ALA A 43 8.83 -30.05 -13.37
CA ALA A 43 8.89 -28.77 -14.08
C ALA A 43 7.55 -28.43 -14.76
N ARG A 44 6.93 -29.44 -15.39
CA ARG A 44 5.60 -29.31 -15.99
C ARG A 44 4.55 -28.99 -14.93
N LEU A 45 4.51 -29.74 -13.83
CA LEU A 45 3.57 -29.52 -12.73
C LEU A 45 3.75 -28.14 -12.09
N ARG A 46 4.99 -27.67 -11.92
CA ARG A 46 5.30 -26.31 -11.46
C ARG A 46 4.72 -25.25 -12.40
N LYS A 47 4.89 -25.42 -13.72
CA LYS A 47 4.36 -24.51 -14.74
C LYS A 47 2.83 -24.50 -14.78
N GLU A 48 2.21 -25.69 -14.75
CA GLU A 48 0.75 -25.85 -14.71
C GLU A 48 0.17 -25.21 -13.45
N ARG A 49 0.76 -25.47 -12.28
CA ARG A 49 0.34 -24.86 -11.00
C ARG A 49 0.41 -23.34 -11.04
N ALA A 50 1.50 -22.76 -11.54
CA ALA A 50 1.64 -21.30 -11.66
C ALA A 50 0.55 -20.69 -12.57
N GLY A 51 0.23 -21.35 -13.70
CA GLY A 51 -0.85 -20.91 -14.59
C GLY A 51 -2.23 -20.93 -13.93
N ILE A 52 -2.49 -21.95 -13.12
CA ILE A 52 -3.75 -22.09 -12.38
C ILE A 52 -3.87 -21.03 -11.28
N ILE A 53 -2.82 -20.85 -10.46
CA ILE A 53 -2.77 -19.81 -9.43
C ILE A 53 -3.03 -18.44 -10.07
N HIS A 54 -2.35 -18.13 -11.18
CA HIS A 54 -2.55 -16.86 -11.87
C HIS A 54 -3.99 -16.65 -12.33
N THR A 55 -4.62 -17.66 -12.93
CA THR A 55 -6.02 -17.58 -13.37
C THR A 55 -6.97 -17.36 -12.19
N ARG A 56 -6.77 -18.09 -11.08
CA ARG A 56 -7.57 -17.93 -9.86
C ARG A 56 -7.38 -16.57 -9.21
N LEU A 57 -6.17 -16.03 -9.19
CA LEU A 57 -5.89 -14.67 -8.71
C LEU A 57 -6.61 -13.62 -9.57
N LEU A 58 -6.66 -13.79 -10.89
CA LEU A 58 -7.43 -12.89 -11.77
C LEU A 58 -8.94 -13.00 -11.54
N ASP A 59 -9.46 -14.19 -11.25
CA ASP A 59 -10.87 -14.37 -10.89
C ASP A 59 -11.19 -13.70 -9.54
N LEU A 60 -10.34 -13.90 -8.52
CA LEU A 60 -10.43 -13.21 -7.22
C LEU A 60 -10.43 -11.68 -7.40
N ARG A 61 -9.50 -11.17 -8.22
CA ARG A 61 -9.40 -9.73 -8.53
C ARG A 61 -10.69 -9.20 -9.16
N ARG A 62 -11.29 -9.94 -10.08
CA ARG A 62 -12.57 -9.58 -10.71
C ARG A 62 -13.73 -9.55 -9.70
N VAL A 63 -13.73 -10.44 -8.71
CA VAL A 63 -14.76 -10.45 -7.66
C VAL A 63 -14.61 -9.26 -6.72
N ILE A 64 -13.39 -8.99 -6.24
CA ILE A 64 -13.10 -7.84 -5.35
C ILE A 64 -13.51 -6.53 -6.02
N TYR A 65 -13.09 -6.27 -7.25
CA TYR A 65 -13.46 -5.03 -7.95
C TYR A 65 -14.96 -4.88 -8.13
N ARG A 66 -15.70 -5.97 -8.36
CA ARG A 66 -17.16 -5.91 -8.49
C ARG A 66 -17.82 -5.45 -7.19
N ILE A 67 -17.33 -5.94 -6.06
CA ILE A 67 -17.84 -5.57 -4.73
C ILE A 67 -17.47 -4.11 -4.41
N GLU A 68 -16.23 -3.70 -4.69
CA GLU A 68 -15.76 -2.33 -4.47
C GLU A 68 -16.50 -1.31 -5.32
N LEU A 69 -16.74 -1.59 -6.60
CA LEU A 69 -17.52 -0.72 -7.49
C LEU A 69 -18.96 -0.51 -7.01
N GLY A 70 -19.53 -1.48 -6.29
CA GLY A 70 -20.86 -1.37 -5.68
C GLY A 70 -20.89 -0.54 -4.39
N LYS A 71 -19.75 -0.36 -3.70
CA LYS A 71 -19.67 0.27 -2.38
C LYS A 71 -18.75 1.49 -2.38
N LYS A 72 -19.33 2.69 -2.35
CA LYS A 72 -18.60 3.95 -2.09
C LYS A 72 -17.97 3.90 -0.68
N GLY A 73 -16.71 3.52 -0.54
CA GLY A 73 -16.01 3.61 0.75
C GLY A 73 -14.81 2.69 0.95
N PHE A 74 -14.67 1.61 0.18
CA PHE A 74 -13.53 0.69 0.30
C PHE A 74 -12.30 1.25 -0.43
N ARG A 75 -11.55 2.11 0.26
CA ARG A 75 -10.28 2.66 -0.28
C ARG A 75 -9.03 2.23 0.50
N MET A 76 -9.16 1.37 1.52
CA MET A 76 -8.04 1.05 2.40
C MET A 76 -7.25 -0.21 2.01
N LEU A 77 -7.93 -1.27 1.57
CA LEU A 77 -7.30 -2.53 1.17
C LEU A 77 -7.35 -2.65 -0.35
N ASN A 78 -6.21 -3.00 -0.95
CA ASN A 78 -6.11 -3.32 -2.37
C ASN A 78 -6.19 -4.84 -2.55
N PHE A 79 -6.35 -5.28 -3.80
CA PHE A 79 -6.38 -6.70 -4.16
C PHE A 79 -5.22 -7.49 -3.54
N SER A 80 -3.98 -6.99 -3.60
CA SER A 80 -2.82 -7.68 -3.01
C SER A 80 -2.94 -7.92 -1.51
N ASP A 81 -3.51 -6.97 -0.76
CA ASP A 81 -3.65 -7.12 0.70
C ASP A 81 -4.64 -8.24 1.03
N ILE A 82 -5.72 -8.32 0.25
CA ILE A 82 -6.75 -9.34 0.41
C ILE A 82 -6.24 -10.71 -0.05
N ALA A 83 -5.58 -10.78 -1.20
CA ALA A 83 -5.11 -12.05 -1.78
C ALA A 83 -4.03 -12.74 -0.93
N LEU A 84 -3.32 -11.98 -0.07
CA LEU A 84 -2.33 -12.51 0.88
C LEU A 84 -2.93 -12.94 2.22
N MET A 85 -4.20 -12.64 2.50
CA MET A 85 -4.85 -13.15 3.71
C MET A 85 -4.94 -14.69 3.67
N PRO A 86 -4.69 -15.38 4.79
CA PRO A 86 -4.59 -16.85 4.82
C PRO A 86 -5.80 -17.57 4.22
N GLU A 87 -7.01 -17.06 4.42
CA GLU A 87 -8.23 -17.68 3.96
C GLU A 87 -8.38 -17.57 2.43
N PHE A 88 -7.97 -16.44 1.85
CA PHE A 88 -8.00 -16.23 0.40
C PHE A 88 -6.86 -16.99 -0.29
N ARG A 89 -5.69 -17.04 0.33
CA ARG A 89 -4.58 -17.87 -0.14
C ARG A 89 -4.95 -19.34 -0.19
N SER A 90 -5.57 -19.85 0.88
CA SER A 90 -6.03 -21.25 0.94
C SER A 90 -7.02 -21.58 -0.18
N LEU A 91 -7.91 -20.62 -0.49
CA LEU A 91 -8.86 -20.75 -1.60
C LEU A 91 -8.18 -20.76 -2.98
N VAL A 92 -7.16 -19.91 -3.19
CA VAL A 92 -6.41 -19.83 -4.45
C VAL A 92 -5.51 -21.04 -4.65
N GLU A 93 -4.87 -21.54 -3.60
CA GLU A 93 -3.93 -22.68 -3.64
C GLU A 93 -4.61 -24.06 -3.56
N ALA A 94 -5.94 -24.11 -3.40
CA ALA A 94 -6.68 -25.36 -3.27
C ALA A 94 -6.41 -26.36 -4.43
N PRO A 95 -6.39 -27.68 -4.19
CA PRO A 95 -6.22 -28.69 -5.22
C PRO A 95 -7.16 -28.55 -6.45
N ASN A 96 -6.74 -29.09 -7.61
CA ASN A 96 -7.39 -28.89 -8.92
C ASN A 96 -8.59 -29.81 -9.20
N ASP A 97 -8.70 -30.89 -8.43
CA ASP A 97 -9.78 -31.88 -8.39
C ASP A 97 -11.11 -31.29 -7.93
N VAL A 98 -11.11 -30.07 -7.41
CA VAL A 98 -12.31 -29.27 -7.19
C VAL A 98 -12.55 -28.43 -8.45
N GLU A 99 -13.58 -28.75 -9.23
CA GLU A 99 -13.96 -28.04 -10.46
C GLU A 99 -13.90 -26.52 -10.30
N ARG A 100 -13.12 -25.81 -11.14
CA ARG A 100 -13.06 -24.35 -11.41
C ARG A 100 -13.19 -23.41 -10.19
N PHE A 101 -12.97 -22.11 -10.37
CA PHE A 101 -13.47 -21.14 -9.39
C PHE A 101 -14.98 -21.00 -9.62
N ASP A 102 -15.68 -22.06 -9.27
CA ASP A 102 -17.08 -22.31 -9.54
C ASP A 102 -18.00 -21.38 -8.71
N ALA A 103 -19.26 -21.28 -9.11
CA ALA A 103 -20.20 -20.30 -8.56
C ALA A 103 -20.32 -20.39 -7.02
N ILE A 104 -20.11 -21.58 -6.46
CA ILE A 104 -20.10 -21.83 -5.01
C ILE A 104 -18.93 -21.12 -4.34
N ARG A 105 -17.69 -21.30 -4.84
CA ARG A 105 -16.51 -20.59 -4.31
C ARG A 105 -16.63 -19.08 -4.47
N LYS A 106 -17.23 -18.62 -5.56
CA LYS A 106 -17.49 -17.20 -5.76
C LYS A 106 -18.46 -16.63 -4.72
N ARG A 107 -19.53 -17.35 -4.39
CA ARG A 107 -20.49 -16.93 -3.35
C ARG A 107 -19.86 -16.93 -1.97
N MET A 108 -19.12 -17.98 -1.61
CA MET A 108 -18.35 -18.02 -0.36
C MET A 108 -17.37 -16.85 -0.26
N LEU A 109 -16.69 -16.53 -1.36
CA LEU A 109 -15.78 -15.39 -1.45
C LEU A 109 -16.51 -14.06 -1.25
N GLU A 110 -17.67 -13.87 -1.89
CA GLU A 110 -18.50 -12.68 -1.71
C GLU A 110 -18.96 -12.55 -0.25
N ASP A 111 -19.41 -13.64 0.37
CA ASP A 111 -19.84 -13.67 1.78
C ASP A 111 -18.67 -13.36 2.74
N MET A 112 -17.51 -13.97 2.53
CA MET A 112 -16.28 -13.70 3.30
C MET A 112 -15.84 -12.24 3.16
N LEU A 113 -15.87 -11.69 1.95
CA LEU A 113 -15.52 -10.29 1.70
C LEU A 113 -16.52 -9.35 2.36
N VAL A 114 -17.82 -9.66 2.34
CA VAL A 114 -18.84 -8.84 3.01
C VAL A 114 -18.67 -8.88 4.53
N GLN A 115 -18.36 -10.05 5.10
CA GLN A 115 -18.11 -10.22 6.53
C GLN A 115 -16.84 -9.46 6.95
N ARG A 116 -15.72 -9.73 6.28
CA ARG A 116 -14.40 -9.17 6.62
C ARG A 116 -14.25 -7.69 6.30
N LEU A 117 -14.87 -7.25 5.22
CA LEU A 117 -14.85 -5.85 4.81
C LEU A 117 -16.11 -5.14 5.31
N GLY A 118 -16.82 -5.65 6.32
CA GLY A 118 -17.91 -4.90 6.93
C GLY A 118 -17.43 -3.56 7.52
N PRO A 119 -18.30 -2.55 7.66
CA PRO A 119 -17.95 -1.24 8.26
C PRO A 119 -17.26 -1.36 9.63
N GLN A 120 -17.58 -2.42 10.38
CA GLN A 120 -17.12 -2.68 11.74
C GLN A 120 -15.70 -3.27 11.80
N GLU A 121 -15.22 -3.94 10.75
CA GLU A 121 -13.89 -4.58 10.73
C GLU A 121 -12.78 -3.65 10.19
N SER A 122 -13.10 -2.39 9.84
CA SER A 122 -12.07 -1.39 9.53
C SER A 122 -11.07 -1.18 10.68
N ALA A 123 -11.49 -1.42 11.94
CA ALA A 123 -10.62 -1.42 13.12
C ALA A 123 -9.70 -2.65 13.22
N ALA A 124 -9.98 -3.73 12.48
CA ALA A 124 -9.23 -4.98 12.50
C ALA A 124 -8.14 -5.05 11.42
N ASN A 125 -7.91 -3.98 10.66
CA ASN A 125 -6.81 -3.95 9.71
C ASN A 125 -5.47 -4.01 10.47
N PRO A 126 -4.67 -5.09 10.35
CA PRO A 126 -3.42 -5.24 11.10
C PRO A 126 -2.45 -4.09 10.82
N ASN A 127 -2.52 -3.50 9.63
CA ASN A 127 -1.70 -2.36 9.24
C ASN A 127 -2.02 -1.10 10.06
N ILE A 128 -3.28 -0.89 10.45
CA ILE A 128 -3.67 0.24 11.34
C ILE A 128 -3.02 0.06 12.71
N PHE A 129 -3.03 -1.17 13.24
CA PHE A 129 -2.40 -1.48 14.51
C PHE A 129 -0.88 -1.25 14.45
N ASP A 130 -0.21 -1.66 13.37
CA ASP A 130 1.22 -1.42 13.18
C ASP A 130 1.56 0.07 13.12
N LEU A 131 0.76 0.87 12.42
CA LEU A 131 0.91 2.33 12.38
C LEU A 131 0.70 2.98 13.76
N ALA A 132 -0.34 2.55 14.49
CA ALA A 132 -0.62 3.03 15.84
C ALA A 132 0.53 2.69 16.79
N LYS A 133 1.04 1.45 16.73
CA LYS A 133 2.18 0.98 17.53
C LYS A 133 3.46 1.73 17.21
N MET A 134 3.71 1.99 15.92
CA MET A 134 4.84 2.79 15.46
C MET A 134 4.80 4.21 16.05
N LEU A 135 3.65 4.88 16.01
CA LEU A 135 3.47 6.21 16.60
C LEU A 135 3.51 6.18 18.14
N ALA A 136 2.96 5.15 18.78
CA ALA A 136 2.93 5.05 20.24
C ALA A 136 4.35 4.98 20.81
N ARG A 137 5.19 4.13 20.21
CA ARG A 137 6.62 4.04 20.54
C ARG A 137 7.33 5.38 20.32
N TRP A 138 7.07 6.03 19.18
CA TRP A 138 7.68 7.31 18.84
C TRP A 138 7.31 8.44 19.82
N LEU A 139 6.04 8.50 20.21
CA LEU A 139 5.53 9.50 21.16
C LEU A 139 5.79 9.14 22.63
N GLY A 140 6.52 8.05 22.90
CA GLY A 140 6.81 7.60 24.27
C GLY A 140 5.57 7.13 25.05
N ARG A 141 4.48 6.75 24.36
CA ARG A 141 3.25 6.23 24.97
C ARG A 141 3.30 4.71 24.98
N GLN A 142 3.49 4.12 26.17
CA GLN A 142 3.51 2.67 26.35
C GLN A 142 2.14 2.17 26.85
N GLY A 143 1.73 0.98 26.42
CA GLY A 143 0.52 0.28 26.88
C GLY A 143 -0.55 0.08 25.79
N ASP A 144 -1.26 -1.06 25.85
CA ASP A 144 -2.24 -1.46 24.82
C ASP A 144 -3.42 -0.47 24.73
N SER A 145 -3.83 0.12 25.86
CA SER A 145 -4.87 1.17 25.92
C SER A 145 -4.45 2.49 25.25
N ALA A 146 -3.15 2.70 24.98
CA ALA A 146 -2.66 3.94 24.36
C ALA A 146 -2.70 3.92 22.83
N THR A 147 -3.00 2.77 22.21
CA THR A 147 -3.06 2.61 20.76
C THR A 147 -4.40 3.05 20.17
N ALA A 148 -5.49 2.89 20.92
CA ALA A 148 -6.80 3.41 20.56
C ALA A 148 -6.74 4.94 20.50
N ASN A 149 -7.02 5.50 19.31
CA ASN A 149 -7.06 6.94 19.02
C ASN A 149 -5.72 7.66 18.83
N ILE A 150 -4.57 6.97 18.86
CA ILE A 150 -3.29 7.67 18.63
C ILE A 150 -3.19 8.24 17.20
N LEU A 151 -3.82 7.57 16.23
CA LEU A 151 -3.91 8.02 14.84
C LEU A 151 -4.84 9.23 14.66
N ASP A 152 -5.69 9.51 15.64
CA ASP A 152 -6.60 10.66 15.62
C ASP A 152 -5.91 11.94 16.09
N LEU A 153 -4.76 11.85 16.77
CA LEU A 153 -4.01 13.02 17.23
C LEU A 153 -3.60 13.93 16.05
N ALA A 154 -3.61 15.24 16.26
CA ALA A 154 -3.18 16.23 15.29
C ALA A 154 -1.71 16.03 14.87
N VAL A 155 -0.89 15.53 15.79
CA VAL A 155 0.54 15.20 15.58
C VAL A 155 0.77 13.86 14.86
N ALA A 156 -0.26 13.03 14.66
CA ALA A 156 -0.15 11.71 14.05
C ALA A 156 0.06 11.77 12.53
N TRP A 157 1.28 12.12 12.12
CA TRP A 157 1.71 12.15 10.74
C TRP A 157 2.85 11.18 10.50
N PHE A 158 2.92 10.70 9.27
CA PHE A 158 3.95 9.82 8.79
C PHE A 158 4.76 10.50 7.69
N HIS A 159 6.06 10.28 7.68
CA HIS A 159 6.95 10.72 6.63
C HIS A 159 7.28 9.55 5.71
N CYS A 160 7.01 9.70 4.41
CA CYS A 160 7.40 8.73 3.41
C CYS A 160 8.85 8.97 2.97
N ASP A 161 9.73 8.00 3.17
CA ASP A 161 11.15 8.17 2.84
C ASP A 161 11.46 8.11 1.35
N ARG A 162 10.56 7.53 0.53
CA ARG A 162 10.73 7.47 -0.93
C ARG A 162 10.41 8.81 -1.60
N CYS A 163 9.23 9.39 -1.32
CA CYS A 163 8.77 10.64 -1.97
C CYS A 163 8.84 11.88 -1.07
N LYS A 164 9.38 11.76 0.15
CA LYS A 164 9.58 12.84 1.13
C LYS A 164 8.29 13.62 1.49
N THR A 165 7.13 12.97 1.35
CA THR A 165 5.81 13.59 1.60
C THR A 165 5.28 13.16 2.97
N TYR A 166 4.55 14.06 3.63
CA TYR A 166 3.80 13.74 4.85
C TYR A 166 2.43 13.18 4.54
N LEU A 167 2.06 12.13 5.27
CA LEU A 167 0.83 11.37 5.11
C LEU A 167 0.15 11.23 6.46
N ARG A 168 -1.17 11.07 6.43
CA ARG A 168 -1.99 10.79 7.60
C ARG A 168 -2.81 9.53 7.35
N SER A 169 -3.28 8.87 8.40
CA SER A 169 -4.37 7.90 8.25
C SER A 169 -5.66 8.60 7.78
N PRO A 170 -6.44 8.03 6.84
CA PRO A 170 -6.19 6.78 6.13
C PRO A 170 -5.38 6.92 4.83
N ASP A 171 -5.01 8.13 4.41
CA ASP A 171 -4.32 8.41 3.13
C ASP A 171 -3.01 7.63 2.95
N VAL A 172 -2.34 7.27 4.04
CA VAL A 172 -1.15 6.42 4.07
C VAL A 172 -1.38 5.05 3.41
N PHE A 173 -2.59 4.49 3.46
CA PHE A 173 -2.93 3.20 2.84
C PHE A 173 -3.06 3.27 1.32
N ALA A 174 -3.44 4.44 0.81
CA ALA A 174 -3.55 4.72 -0.61
C ALA A 174 -2.21 5.21 -1.22
N HIS A 175 -1.18 5.42 -0.40
CA HIS A 175 0.06 6.01 -0.85
C HIS A 175 0.90 5.02 -1.67
N ARG A 176 1.18 5.38 -2.94
CA ARG A 176 1.87 4.50 -3.91
C ARG A 176 3.24 4.00 -3.43
N CYS A 177 4.01 4.78 -2.68
CA CYS A 177 5.34 4.33 -2.23
C CYS A 177 5.29 3.18 -1.21
N GLN A 178 4.14 2.94 -0.59
CA GLN A 178 3.92 1.79 0.29
C GLN A 178 3.46 0.55 -0.47
N ARG A 179 3.39 0.64 -1.81
CA ARG A 179 2.98 -0.41 -2.73
C ARG A 179 3.84 -0.34 -4.00
N PRO A 180 5.12 -0.76 -3.94
CA PRO A 180 5.99 -0.71 -5.11
C PRO A 180 5.36 -1.44 -6.31
N CYS A 181 5.77 -1.04 -7.51
CA CYS A 181 5.30 -1.72 -8.72
C CYS A 181 5.97 -3.09 -8.81
N TYR A 182 5.24 -4.13 -9.22
CA TYR A 182 5.82 -5.48 -9.33
C TYR A 182 7.02 -5.55 -10.29
N GLY A 183 7.07 -4.66 -11.30
CA GLY A 183 8.18 -4.59 -12.26
C GLY A 183 9.47 -4.00 -11.68
N GLU A 184 9.46 -3.59 -10.41
CA GLU A 184 10.65 -3.17 -9.66
C GLU A 184 11.29 -4.34 -8.89
N SER A 185 10.76 -5.57 -9.02
CA SER A 185 11.24 -6.75 -8.30
C SER A 185 11.29 -7.99 -9.19
N ASP A 186 12.30 -8.81 -8.97
CA ASP A 186 12.46 -10.11 -9.63
C ASP A 186 11.80 -11.22 -8.80
N ARG A 187 11.58 -12.38 -9.40
CA ARG A 187 10.89 -13.49 -8.69
C ARG A 187 11.74 -14.01 -7.54
N GLU A 188 13.05 -13.97 -7.72
CA GLU A 188 14.09 -14.43 -6.82
C GLU A 188 14.18 -13.56 -5.55
N ASP A 189 13.64 -12.34 -5.58
CA ASP A 189 13.55 -11.45 -4.41
C ASP A 189 12.51 -11.91 -3.38
N PHE A 190 11.67 -12.90 -3.72
CA PHE A 190 10.59 -13.39 -2.87
C PHE A 190 10.92 -14.77 -2.28
N GLU A 191 10.95 -14.85 -0.95
CA GLU A 191 11.01 -16.12 -0.23
C GLU A 191 9.80 -17.01 -0.55
N ASP A 192 8.64 -16.38 -0.76
CA ASP A 192 7.38 -17.04 -1.06
C ASP A 192 6.92 -16.73 -2.50
N PRO A 193 6.97 -17.72 -3.41
CA PRO A 193 6.53 -17.55 -4.81
C PRO A 193 5.08 -17.07 -4.95
N TYR A 194 4.20 -17.38 -3.98
CA TYR A 194 2.81 -16.92 -4.02
C TYR A 194 2.71 -15.40 -3.89
N VAL A 195 3.57 -14.77 -3.08
CA VAL A 195 3.61 -13.32 -2.92
C VAL A 195 3.98 -12.63 -4.23
N TYR A 196 4.92 -13.21 -4.97
CA TYR A 196 5.27 -12.75 -6.32
C TYR A 196 4.08 -12.87 -7.28
N ASP A 197 3.40 -14.03 -7.31
CA ASP A 197 2.24 -14.25 -8.18
C ASP A 197 1.09 -13.28 -7.88
N VAL A 198 0.85 -12.96 -6.61
CA VAL A 198 -0.11 -11.93 -6.18
C VAL A 198 0.30 -10.55 -6.68
N ALA A 199 1.56 -10.13 -6.46
CA ALA A 199 2.05 -8.83 -6.90
C ALA A 199 1.94 -8.67 -8.42
N LYS A 200 2.31 -9.72 -9.17
CA LYS A 200 2.17 -9.79 -10.63
C LYS A 200 0.70 -9.66 -11.07
N ALA A 201 -0.21 -10.37 -10.42
CA ALA A 201 -1.65 -10.28 -10.72
C ALA A 201 -2.24 -8.90 -10.36
N SER A 202 -1.71 -8.22 -9.34
CA SER A 202 -2.16 -6.91 -8.88
C SER A 202 -1.53 -5.72 -9.58
N THR A 203 -0.39 -5.90 -10.24
CA THR A 203 0.57 -4.87 -10.68
C THR A 203 1.31 -4.10 -9.57
N PHE A 204 0.97 -4.34 -8.30
CA PHE A 204 1.57 -3.69 -7.14
C PHE A 204 1.72 -4.68 -5.99
N HIS A 205 2.74 -4.49 -5.16
CA HIS A 205 2.85 -5.28 -3.92
C HIS A 205 1.73 -4.93 -2.93
N ALA A 206 1.53 -5.82 -1.96
CA ALA A 206 0.74 -5.50 -0.78
C ALA A 206 1.35 -4.30 -0.03
N TRP A 207 0.50 -3.64 0.75
CA TRP A 207 0.92 -2.50 1.54
C TRP A 207 2.00 -2.90 2.54
N SER A 208 3.03 -2.06 2.70
CA SER A 208 4.03 -2.24 3.74
C SER A 208 4.38 -0.92 4.42
N THR A 209 5.03 -1.02 5.59
CA THR A 209 5.59 0.13 6.33
C THR A 209 7.03 0.45 5.92
N THR A 210 7.63 -0.26 4.95
CA THR A 210 9.06 -0.21 4.65
C THR A 210 9.58 1.20 4.37
N ASN A 211 8.78 2.03 3.68
CA ASN A 211 9.15 3.40 3.31
C ASN A 211 8.47 4.44 4.20
N LEU A 212 8.04 4.05 5.40
CA LEU A 212 7.25 4.90 6.28
C LEU A 212 7.88 4.97 7.66
N ARG A 213 7.95 6.20 8.18
CA ARG A 213 8.30 6.45 9.58
C ARG A 213 7.38 7.50 10.18
N PRO A 214 7.35 7.65 11.50
CA PRO A 214 6.72 8.81 12.13
C PRO A 214 7.29 10.13 11.58
N ILE A 215 6.54 11.21 11.74
CA ILE A 215 7.02 12.57 11.49
C ILE A 215 8.39 12.79 12.16
N LEU A 216 9.29 13.49 11.47
CA LEU A 216 10.65 13.69 11.98
C LEU A 216 10.62 14.55 13.24
N GLU A 217 11.57 14.35 14.15
CA GLU A 217 11.61 15.07 15.43
C GLU A 217 11.61 16.60 15.26
N LYS A 218 12.43 17.13 14.35
CA LYS A 218 12.46 18.57 14.06
C LYS A 218 11.14 19.11 13.50
N ASP A 219 10.48 18.32 12.66
CA ASP A 219 9.19 18.68 12.08
C ASP A 219 8.05 18.53 13.11
N LEU A 220 8.19 17.61 14.07
CA LEU A 220 7.28 17.45 15.20
C LEU A 220 7.29 18.70 16.11
N VAL A 221 8.47 19.27 16.40
CA VAL A 221 8.57 20.53 17.17
C VAL A 221 7.80 21.66 16.48
N ALA A 222 8.00 21.82 15.17
CA ALA A 222 7.28 22.83 14.38
C ALA A 222 5.76 22.56 14.33
N LEU A 223 5.35 21.29 14.23
CA LEU A 223 3.94 20.90 14.28
C LEU A 223 3.30 21.17 15.66
N ARG A 224 4.01 20.90 16.76
CA ARG A 224 3.54 21.23 18.10
C ARG A 224 3.33 22.74 18.25
N SER A 225 4.28 23.55 17.76
CA SER A 225 4.18 25.01 17.71
C SER A 225 2.97 25.48 16.89
N LEU A 226 2.69 24.82 15.75
CA LEU A 226 1.51 25.09 14.93
C LEU A 226 0.20 24.85 15.72
N ILE A 227 0.09 23.71 16.41
CA ILE A 227 -1.11 23.37 17.19
C ILE A 227 -1.29 24.33 18.37
N LEU A 228 -0.20 24.70 19.05
CA LEU A 228 -0.20 25.71 20.11
C LEU A 228 -0.65 27.08 19.61
N ALA A 229 -0.19 27.51 18.43
CA ALA A 229 -0.62 28.78 17.81
C ALA A 229 -2.13 28.80 17.50
N CYS A 230 -2.74 27.64 17.32
CA CYS A 230 -4.20 27.48 17.19
C CYS A 230 -4.94 27.52 18.53
N GLY A 231 -4.23 27.53 19.67
CA GLY A 231 -4.80 27.51 21.02
C GLY A 231 -5.16 26.11 21.52
N LEU A 232 -4.64 25.06 20.90
CA LEU A 232 -4.91 23.67 21.26
C LEU A 232 -3.70 23.00 21.90
N ASN A 233 -3.93 21.98 22.72
CA ASN A 233 -2.85 21.21 23.35
C ASN A 233 -2.30 20.16 22.37
N PRO A 234 -1.01 20.21 21.96
CA PRO A 234 -0.45 19.28 20.98
C PRO A 234 -0.49 17.80 21.41
N GLU A 235 -0.52 17.52 22.71
CA GLU A 235 -0.56 16.14 23.22
C GLU A 235 -1.96 15.51 23.20
N ARG A 236 -3.01 16.32 23.04
CA ARG A 236 -4.40 15.86 23.13
C ARG A 236 -5.23 16.22 21.91
N ALA A 237 -4.87 17.29 21.22
CA ALA A 237 -5.58 17.78 20.05
C ALA A 237 -5.66 16.69 18.98
N THR A 238 -6.84 16.52 18.41
CA THR A 238 -7.11 15.61 17.31
C THR A 238 -7.06 16.35 15.97
N ALA A 239 -6.93 15.63 14.85
CA ALA A 239 -7.13 16.23 13.52
C ALA A 239 -8.51 16.84 13.40
N GLN A 240 -9.53 16.17 13.93
CA GLN A 240 -10.91 16.60 13.77
C GLN A 240 -11.12 17.95 14.46
N GLU A 241 -10.54 18.16 15.65
CA GLU A 241 -10.55 19.47 16.32
C GLU A 241 -9.82 20.54 15.50
N MET A 242 -8.64 20.22 14.93
CA MET A 242 -7.90 21.14 14.06
C MET A 242 -8.65 21.47 12.77
N ASP A 243 -9.32 20.49 12.16
CA ASP A 243 -10.14 20.64 10.96
C ASP A 243 -11.41 21.47 11.27
N ALA A 244 -12.06 21.21 12.42
CA ALA A 244 -13.25 21.93 12.85
C ALA A 244 -12.99 23.39 13.23
N LEU A 245 -11.79 23.68 13.75
CA LEU A 245 -11.37 25.05 14.03
C LEU A 245 -11.26 25.89 12.75
N ASP A 246 -10.98 25.25 11.60
CA ASP A 246 -10.74 25.86 10.28
C ASP A 246 -9.81 27.09 10.33
N ALA A 247 -8.87 27.10 11.28
CA ALA A 247 -7.95 28.21 11.45
C ALA A 247 -7.05 28.34 10.21
N ARG A 248 -6.72 29.59 9.87
CA ARG A 248 -5.62 29.88 8.96
C ARG A 248 -4.40 30.30 9.75
N VAL A 249 -3.25 29.86 9.27
CA VAL A 249 -1.96 30.12 9.88
C VAL A 249 -1.02 30.69 8.85
N THR A 250 -0.02 31.40 9.33
CA THR A 250 1.11 31.88 8.54
C THR A 250 2.41 31.62 9.27
N CYS A 251 3.50 31.49 8.52
CA CYS A 251 4.85 31.37 9.03
C CYS A 251 5.70 32.42 8.33
N ASN A 252 6.49 33.17 9.10
CA ASN A 252 7.36 34.21 8.54
C ASN A 252 8.54 33.61 7.74
N GLU A 253 8.92 32.37 8.04
CA GLU A 253 10.06 31.69 7.42
C GLU A 253 9.71 31.03 6.08
N ILE A 254 8.42 30.86 5.75
CA ILE A 254 8.03 30.28 4.46
C ILE A 254 8.10 31.38 3.39
N PRO A 255 9.02 31.28 2.41
CA PRO A 255 9.08 32.25 1.33
C PRO A 255 7.79 32.19 0.52
N VAL A 256 7.25 33.36 0.16
CA VAL A 256 6.17 33.41 -0.82
C VAL A 256 6.77 33.01 -2.17
N PRO A 257 6.18 32.04 -2.88
CA PRO A 257 6.69 31.61 -4.18
C PRO A 257 6.87 32.82 -5.10
N HIS A 258 8.05 32.94 -5.74
CA HIS A 258 8.42 34.08 -6.59
C HIS A 258 7.41 34.42 -7.71
N ALA A 259 6.54 33.48 -8.08
CA ALA A 259 5.45 33.71 -9.02
C ALA A 259 4.40 34.73 -8.51
N SER A 260 4.31 34.94 -7.20
CA SER A 260 3.44 35.96 -6.59
C SER A 260 4.25 37.24 -6.42
N LYS A 261 4.14 38.19 -7.36
CA LYS A 261 4.76 39.53 -7.30
C LYS A 261 4.25 40.42 -6.15
N THR A 262 3.73 39.83 -5.07
CA THR A 262 3.07 40.53 -3.98
C THR A 262 3.89 40.38 -2.72
N ASN A 263 4.28 41.51 -2.12
CA ASN A 263 4.74 41.57 -0.74
C ASN A 263 3.59 41.11 0.16
N GLY A 264 3.60 39.82 0.52
CA GLY A 264 2.55 39.20 1.30
C GLY A 264 3.10 38.09 2.17
N LYS A 265 2.25 37.55 3.05
CA LYS A 265 2.55 36.33 3.79
C LYS A 265 1.74 35.19 3.22
N LEU A 266 2.34 34.00 3.13
CA LEU A 266 1.61 32.82 2.72
C LEU A 266 0.66 32.41 3.85
N VAL A 267 -0.64 32.40 3.54
CA VAL A 267 -1.69 31.97 4.46
C VAL A 267 -2.22 30.62 4.00
N MET A 268 -2.35 29.68 4.94
CA MET A 268 -2.76 28.33 4.64
C MET A 268 -3.56 27.71 5.79
N ASN A 269 -4.29 26.63 5.50
CA ASN A 269 -4.87 25.79 6.55
C ASN A 269 -3.78 24.92 7.21
N TRP A 270 -4.10 24.33 8.35
CA TRP A 270 -3.13 23.57 9.15
C TRP A 270 -2.58 22.34 8.39
N ARG A 271 -3.39 21.63 7.60
CA ARG A 271 -2.92 20.49 6.78
C ARG A 271 -1.88 20.92 5.76
N ARG A 272 -2.10 22.05 5.10
CA ARG A 272 -1.15 22.61 4.14
C ARG A 272 0.11 23.11 4.84
N ALA A 273 -0.01 23.65 6.06
CA ALA A 273 1.14 24.00 6.90
C ALA A 273 2.02 22.79 7.22
N VAL A 274 1.42 21.65 7.57
CA VAL A 274 2.17 20.39 7.78
C VAL A 274 2.93 19.96 6.51
N LEU A 275 2.26 20.01 5.36
CA LEU A 275 2.91 19.67 4.08
C LEU A 275 4.07 20.61 3.73
N SER A 276 4.10 21.83 4.27
CA SER A 276 5.17 22.81 4.09
C SER A 276 6.30 22.71 5.12
N LEU A 277 6.23 21.83 6.12
CA LEU A 277 7.27 21.71 7.16
C LEU A 277 8.66 21.42 6.58
N HIS A 278 8.74 20.63 5.51
CA HIS A 278 10.01 20.31 4.86
C HIS A 278 10.76 21.55 4.32
N ILE A 279 10.07 22.67 4.07
CA ILE A 279 10.65 23.92 3.54
C ILE A 279 11.33 24.72 4.66
N ILE A 280 10.79 24.64 5.88
CA ILE A 280 11.24 25.43 7.05
C ILE A 280 12.06 24.60 8.04
N ARG A 281 12.49 23.42 7.59
CA ARG A 281 13.15 22.41 8.38
C ARG A 281 14.54 22.82 8.87
N ASP A 282 15.17 23.75 8.17
CA ASP A 282 16.50 24.27 8.48
C ASP A 282 16.43 25.66 9.16
N CYS A 283 15.23 26.08 9.58
CA CYS A 283 15.03 27.29 10.37
C CYS A 283 15.18 26.97 11.86
N ASP A 284 16.05 27.69 12.56
CA ASP A 284 16.30 27.48 13.99
C ASP A 284 15.04 27.69 14.85
N THR A 285 14.15 28.60 14.44
CA THR A 285 12.89 28.85 15.15
C THR A 285 11.72 29.00 14.19
N VAL A 286 10.88 27.98 14.11
CA VAL A 286 9.60 28.06 13.39
C VAL A 286 8.54 28.72 14.27
N LYS A 287 8.12 29.93 13.90
CA LYS A 287 7.04 30.67 14.57
C LYS A 287 5.78 30.67 13.71
N TRP A 288 4.82 29.82 14.09
CA TRP A 288 3.48 29.86 13.52
C TRP A 288 2.65 30.95 14.18
N VAL A 289 1.90 31.69 13.38
CA VAL A 289 0.98 32.71 13.85
C VAL A 289 -0.40 32.42 13.28
N ARG A 290 -1.40 32.30 14.15
CA ARG A 290 -2.79 32.24 13.72
C ARG A 290 -3.20 33.58 13.13
N VAL A 291 -3.83 33.54 11.96
CA VAL A 291 -4.34 34.73 11.29
C VAL A 291 -5.52 35.29 12.08
N SER A 292 -5.56 36.61 12.23
CA SER A 292 -6.63 37.30 12.96
C SER A 292 -7.98 37.12 12.27
N ASP A 293 -9.08 37.18 13.04
CA ASP A 293 -10.43 37.09 12.47
C ASP A 293 -10.73 38.24 11.48
N ALA A 294 -10.09 39.40 11.69
CA ALA A 294 -10.20 40.54 10.79
C ALA A 294 -9.54 40.26 9.43
N ASP A 295 -8.34 39.66 9.43
CA ASP A 295 -7.63 39.29 8.21
C ASP A 295 -8.29 38.10 7.51
N MET A 296 -8.87 37.17 8.27
CA MET A 296 -9.64 36.05 7.73
C MET A 296 -10.76 36.51 6.80
N ARG A 297 -11.50 37.58 7.16
CA ARG A 297 -12.56 38.15 6.31
C ARG A 297 -12.02 38.63 4.96
N ARG A 298 -10.77 39.10 4.91
CA ARG A 298 -10.10 39.54 3.68
C ARG A 298 -9.60 38.36 2.84
N ILE A 299 -9.21 37.26 3.49
CA ILE A 299 -8.58 36.10 2.84
C ILE A 299 -9.61 35.12 2.26
N LEU A 300 -10.76 34.93 2.90
CA LEU A 300 -11.79 33.98 2.44
C LEU A 300 -12.20 34.18 0.97
N PRO A 301 -12.45 35.39 0.46
CA PRO A 301 -12.74 35.60 -0.96
C PRO A 301 -11.59 35.18 -1.88
N LEU A 302 -10.34 35.40 -1.46
CA LEU A 302 -9.16 35.02 -2.23
C LEU A 302 -9.01 33.50 -2.29
N GLU A 303 -9.21 32.81 -1.17
CA GLU A 303 -9.19 31.36 -1.09
C GLU A 303 -10.29 30.74 -1.96
N GLN A 304 -11.50 31.29 -1.93
CA GLN A 304 -12.61 30.81 -2.76
C GLN A 304 -12.32 30.97 -4.26
N ARG A 305 -11.77 32.12 -4.68
CA ARG A 305 -11.32 32.34 -6.06
C ARG A 305 -10.24 31.35 -6.48
N ALA A 306 -9.25 31.12 -5.62
CA ALA A 306 -8.18 30.14 -5.88
C ALA A 306 -8.74 28.72 -6.05
N ARG A 307 -9.64 28.27 -5.15
CA ARG A 307 -10.31 26.96 -5.25
C ARG A 307 -11.11 26.83 -6.55
N GLN A 308 -11.83 27.87 -6.96
CA GLN A 308 -12.57 27.88 -8.23
C GLN A 308 -11.63 27.79 -9.44
N ALA A 309 -10.50 28.50 -9.43
CA ALA A 309 -9.51 28.44 -10.50
C ALA A 309 -8.90 27.03 -10.64
N THR A 310 -8.54 26.39 -9.53
CA THR A 310 -8.02 25.01 -9.53
C THR A 310 -9.05 24.01 -10.06
N ARG A 311 -10.33 24.16 -9.68
CA ARG A 311 -11.41 23.31 -10.20
C ARG A 311 -11.61 23.46 -11.70
N LYS A 312 -11.47 24.68 -12.25
CA LYS A 312 -11.55 24.91 -13.71
C LYS A 312 -10.39 24.21 -14.43
N LYS A 313 -9.17 24.29 -13.89
CA LYS A 313 -7.99 23.63 -14.49
C LYS A 313 -8.09 22.10 -14.51
N SER A 314 -8.71 21.48 -13.51
CA SER A 314 -8.87 20.03 -13.45
C SER A 314 -9.90 19.44 -14.44
N LYS A 315 -10.64 20.29 -15.16
CA LYS A 315 -11.67 19.86 -16.13
C LYS A 315 -11.17 19.85 -17.59
N TYR A 316 -9.99 20.41 -17.84
CA TYR A 316 -9.31 20.41 -19.14
C TYR A 316 -8.09 19.50 -19.06
#